data_AF-A0A7C9PMM7-F1
#
_entry.id   AF-A0A7C9PMM7-F1
#
_cell.length_a   1.000
_cell.length_b   1.000
_cell.length_c   1.000
_cell.angle_alpha   90.00
_cell.angle_beta   90.00
_cell.angle_gamma   90.00
#
_symmetry.space_group_name_H-M   'P 1'
#
loop_
_entity.id
_entity.type
_entity.pdbx_description
1 polymer ?
#
loop_
_entity_poly.entity_id
_entity_poly.type
_entity_poly.pdbx_seq_one_letter_code
_entity_poly.pdbx_strand_id
1 'polypeptide(L)'
;MTGGQTDSELVTPAIKNDSGEFFTEAQIDTVWRAVTAHYPEPLPEGVSFPAVAPSFFHPNDGRNTLFQAGLPDEIAASFWDCAWLKVSIEAANAGKGDIAKSATAELDNYESLPSISSEHASEFRAAIAKYAAESHIQDLQEAQRQFECGGLE
;
A
#
# COMPACT_ATOMS: atom_id res chain seq x y z
N MET A 1 15.84 -13.85 -2.01
CA MET A 1 14.86 -12.85 -2.47
C MET A 1 14.23 -13.38 -3.75
N THR A 2 13.14 -14.13 -3.61
CA THR A 2 12.25 -14.43 -4.75
C THR A 2 11.47 -13.15 -4.99
N GLY A 3 11.82 -12.40 -6.05
CA GLY A 3 11.09 -11.18 -6.40
C GLY A 3 9.61 -11.52 -6.61
N GLY A 4 8.73 -10.77 -5.94
CA GLY A 4 7.30 -10.84 -6.19
C GLY A 4 7.02 -10.50 -7.66
N GLN A 5 6.02 -11.16 -8.24
CA GLN A 5 5.58 -10.84 -9.60
C GLN A 5 4.88 -9.48 -9.59
N THR A 6 5.18 -8.62 -10.56
CA THR A 6 4.49 -7.32 -10.69
C THR A 6 3.12 -7.49 -11.32
N ASP A 7 2.25 -6.49 -11.17
CA ASP A 7 0.92 -6.47 -11.74
C ASP A 7 0.87 -6.79 -13.25
N SER A 8 1.86 -6.30 -13.99
CA SER A 8 1.97 -6.41 -15.45
C SER A 8 2.52 -7.77 -15.89
N GLU A 9 3.18 -8.50 -14.98
CA GLU A 9 3.53 -9.91 -15.14
C GLU A 9 2.35 -10.83 -14.84
N LEU A 10 1.44 -10.42 -13.95
CA LEU A 10 0.26 -11.17 -13.54
C LEU A 10 -0.93 -10.98 -14.50
N VAL A 11 -1.13 -9.76 -15.00
CA VAL A 11 -2.22 -9.40 -15.90
C VAL A 11 -1.68 -8.46 -16.97
N THR A 12 -1.90 -8.78 -18.24
CA THR A 12 -1.44 -7.93 -19.35
C THR A 12 -2.21 -6.60 -19.39
N PRO A 13 -1.52 -5.43 -19.32
CA PRO A 13 -2.16 -4.13 -19.49
C PRO A 13 -2.87 -4.00 -20.84
N ALA A 14 -4.08 -3.43 -20.86
CA ALA A 14 -4.84 -3.27 -22.10
C ALA A 14 -4.25 -2.21 -23.04
N ILE A 15 -3.50 -1.25 -22.49
CA ILE A 15 -2.90 -0.16 -23.24
C ILE A 15 -1.39 -0.19 -23.00
N LYS A 16 -0.63 -0.25 -24.09
CA LYS A 16 0.83 -0.10 -24.10
C LYS A 16 1.20 0.90 -25.19
N ASN A 17 1.84 2.00 -24.83
CA ASN A 17 2.26 3.05 -25.75
C ASN A 17 3.55 3.72 -25.26
N ASP A 18 4.02 4.76 -25.96
CA ASP A 18 5.24 5.49 -25.61
C ASP A 18 5.17 6.20 -24.25
N SER A 19 3.97 6.36 -23.68
CA SER A 19 3.74 6.96 -22.36
C SER A 19 3.67 5.92 -21.23
N GLY A 20 3.75 4.62 -21.53
CA GLY A 20 3.79 3.54 -20.55
C GLY A 20 2.74 2.45 -20.77
N GLU A 21 2.54 1.64 -19.73
CA GLU A 21 1.54 0.58 -19.68
C GLU A 21 0.40 0.96 -18.73
N PHE A 22 -0.85 0.71 -19.14
CA PHE A 22 -2.03 1.13 -18.39
C PHE A 22 -3.11 0.05 -18.37
N PHE A 23 -3.74 -0.07 -17.20
CA PHE A 23 -4.97 -0.83 -16.98
C PHE A 23 -6.19 0.08 -17.13
N THR A 24 -7.27 -0.51 -17.65
CA THR A 24 -8.59 0.14 -17.67
C THR A 24 -9.35 -0.13 -16.38
N GLU A 25 -10.37 0.68 -16.08
CA GLU A 25 -11.31 0.41 -14.98
C GLU A 25 -11.93 -1.00 -15.06
N ALA A 26 -12.20 -1.52 -16.26
CA ALA A 26 -12.72 -2.88 -16.45
C ALA A 26 -11.70 -3.98 -16.06
N GLN A 27 -10.39 -3.68 -16.06
CA GLN A 27 -9.36 -4.63 -15.65
C GLN A 27 -9.04 -4.56 -14.15
N ILE A 28 -9.34 -3.44 -13.48
CA ILE A 28 -8.69 -3.09 -12.22
C ILE A 28 -8.97 -4.07 -11.09
N ASP A 29 -10.21 -4.56 -10.98
CA ASP A 29 -10.57 -5.59 -10.01
C ASP A 29 -9.86 -6.93 -10.25
N THR A 30 -9.59 -7.26 -11.51
CA THR A 30 -8.86 -8.49 -11.86
C THR A 30 -7.38 -8.35 -11.52
N VAL A 31 -6.79 -7.19 -11.81
CA VAL A 31 -5.40 -6.87 -11.47
C VAL A 31 -5.23 -6.88 -9.95
N TRP A 32 -6.10 -6.18 -9.22
CA TRP A 32 -6.09 -6.12 -7.77
C TRP A 32 -6.14 -7.51 -7.12
N ARG A 33 -7.08 -8.37 -7.54
CA ARG A 33 -7.14 -9.76 -7.05
C ARG A 33 -5.87 -10.55 -7.36
N ALA A 34 -5.26 -10.33 -8.52
CA ALA A 34 -4.03 -11.03 -8.88
C ALA A 34 -2.86 -10.59 -8.00
N VAL A 35 -2.68 -9.27 -7.84
CA VAL A 35 -1.64 -8.66 -6.99
C VAL A 35 -1.79 -9.13 -5.55
N THR A 36 -2.97 -8.97 -4.96
CA THR A 36 -3.23 -9.33 -3.56
C THR A 36 -3.11 -10.83 -3.28
N ALA A 37 -3.43 -11.69 -4.26
CA ALA A 37 -3.25 -13.13 -4.14
C ALA A 37 -1.77 -13.59 -4.24
N HIS A 38 -0.91 -12.80 -4.88
CA HIS A 38 0.51 -13.09 -5.06
C HIS A 38 1.41 -12.14 -4.26
N TYR A 39 0.83 -11.41 -3.30
CA TYR A 39 1.55 -10.41 -2.53
C TYR A 39 2.66 -11.09 -1.71
N PRO A 40 3.91 -10.60 -1.77
CA PRO A 40 5.08 -11.36 -1.30
C PRO A 40 5.18 -11.45 0.23
N GLU A 41 4.64 -10.45 0.94
CA GLU A 41 4.77 -10.34 2.39
C GLU A 41 3.47 -10.70 3.13
N PRO A 42 3.56 -11.31 4.32
CA PRO A 42 2.38 -11.69 5.09
C PRO A 42 1.65 -10.46 5.66
N LEU A 43 0.32 -10.52 5.68
CA LEU A 43 -0.51 -9.58 6.44
C LEU A 43 -0.55 -9.99 7.94
N PRO A 44 -0.94 -9.06 8.83
CA PRO A 44 -1.17 -9.41 10.23
C PRO A 44 -2.24 -10.49 10.41
N GLU A 45 -2.18 -11.22 11.52
CA GLU A 45 -3.14 -12.28 11.83
C GLU A 45 -4.58 -11.76 11.80
N GLY A 46 -5.45 -12.46 11.05
CA GLY A 46 -6.86 -12.11 10.90
C GLY A 46 -7.14 -10.96 9.93
N VAL A 47 -6.13 -10.37 9.30
CA VAL A 47 -6.28 -9.35 8.26
C VAL A 47 -6.19 -10.02 6.88
N SER A 48 -6.98 -9.51 5.93
CA SER A 48 -6.95 -9.95 4.54
C SER A 48 -7.14 -8.75 3.62
N PHE A 49 -6.55 -8.79 2.44
CA PHE A 49 -6.82 -7.77 1.43
C PHE A 49 -8.30 -7.74 1.06
N PRO A 50 -8.87 -6.55 0.76
CA PRO A 50 -10.19 -6.42 0.18
C PRO A 50 -10.35 -7.25 -1.10
N ALA A 51 -11.50 -7.90 -1.27
CA ALA A 51 -11.78 -8.73 -2.45
C ALA A 51 -11.94 -7.92 -3.76
N VAL A 52 -12.23 -6.62 -3.64
CA VAL A 52 -12.40 -5.65 -4.71
C VAL A 52 -11.38 -4.53 -4.55
N ALA A 53 -11.01 -3.89 -5.65
CA ALA A 53 -10.05 -2.80 -5.60
C ALA A 53 -10.62 -1.61 -4.79
N PRO A 54 -9.78 -0.83 -4.08
CA PRO A 54 -10.23 0.35 -3.35
C PRO A 54 -11.00 1.35 -4.22
N SER A 55 -11.89 2.14 -3.61
CA SER A 55 -12.85 2.99 -4.33
C SER A 55 -12.22 4.05 -5.24
N PHE A 56 -10.97 4.46 -5.01
CA PHE A 56 -10.30 5.41 -5.90
C PHE A 56 -10.05 4.82 -7.31
N PHE A 57 -9.99 3.49 -7.44
CA PHE A 57 -9.97 2.78 -8.73
C PHE A 57 -11.34 2.76 -9.42
N HIS A 58 -12.39 3.22 -8.74
CA HIS A 58 -13.77 3.25 -9.20
C HIS A 58 -14.36 4.68 -9.02
N PRO A 59 -13.81 5.70 -9.70
CA PRO A 59 -14.17 7.10 -9.46
C PRO A 59 -15.63 7.45 -9.79
N ASN A 60 -16.40 6.57 -10.44
CA ASN A 60 -17.82 6.74 -10.77
C ASN A 60 -18.15 8.09 -11.43
N ASP A 61 -17.20 8.66 -12.17
CA ASP A 61 -17.28 10.01 -12.75
C ASP A 61 -17.68 9.99 -14.23
N GLY A 62 -17.98 8.80 -14.76
CA GLY A 62 -18.34 8.58 -16.17
C GLY A 62 -17.19 8.77 -17.15
N ARG A 63 -15.94 8.90 -16.68
CA ARG A 63 -14.74 9.00 -17.52
C ARG A 63 -14.04 7.65 -17.62
N ASN A 64 -13.46 7.38 -18.79
CA ASN A 64 -12.58 6.22 -18.98
C ASN A 64 -11.24 6.50 -18.31
N THR A 65 -11.16 6.24 -17.01
CA THR A 65 -9.94 6.42 -16.23
C THR A 65 -8.97 5.27 -16.54
N LEU A 66 -7.70 5.63 -16.72
CA LEU A 66 -6.60 4.70 -16.93
C LEU A 66 -5.70 4.72 -15.70
N PHE A 67 -5.28 3.54 -15.28
CA PHE A 67 -4.40 3.36 -14.14
C PHE A 67 -3.06 2.86 -14.62
N GLN A 68 -1.98 3.53 -14.24
CA GLN A 68 -0.63 3.14 -14.63
C GLN A 68 -0.30 1.75 -14.05
N ALA A 69 0.41 0.93 -14.83
CA ALA A 69 1.06 -0.27 -14.30
C ALA A 69 2.00 0.08 -13.13
N GLY A 70 2.04 -0.79 -12.14
CA GLY A 70 2.70 -0.59 -10.85
C GLY A 70 1.78 0.03 -9.78
N LEU A 71 0.76 0.81 -10.15
CA LEU A 71 -0.10 1.48 -9.16
C LEU A 71 -0.87 0.48 -8.27
N PRO A 72 -1.49 -0.60 -8.80
CA PRO A 72 -2.06 -1.66 -7.96
C PRO A 72 -1.07 -2.28 -6.96
N ASP A 73 0.20 -2.49 -7.34
CA ASP A 73 1.23 -3.03 -6.46
C ASP A 73 1.62 -2.06 -5.35
N GLU A 74 1.76 -0.77 -5.67
CA GLU A 74 2.01 0.31 -4.69
C GLU A 74 0.88 0.39 -3.66
N ILE A 75 -0.37 0.29 -4.13
CA ILE A 75 -1.55 0.41 -3.27
C ILE A 75 -1.72 -0.81 -2.37
N ALA A 76 -1.38 -2.00 -2.87
CA ALA A 76 -1.31 -3.19 -2.03
C ALA A 76 -0.23 -3.05 -0.95
N ALA A 77 0.90 -2.41 -1.26
CA ALA A 77 1.94 -2.08 -0.27
C ALA A 77 1.47 -1.06 0.75
N SER A 78 0.79 0.01 0.35
CA SER A 78 0.21 0.98 1.30
C SER A 78 -0.82 0.31 2.22
N PHE A 79 -1.66 -0.59 1.70
CA PHE A 79 -2.59 -1.36 2.55
C PHE A 79 -1.85 -2.24 3.57
N TRP A 80 -0.80 -2.95 3.13
CA TRP A 80 0.02 -3.81 3.99
C TRP A 80 0.68 -3.01 5.11
N ASP A 81 1.27 -1.86 4.78
CA ASP A 81 1.89 -0.94 5.72
C ASP A 81 0.88 -0.43 6.76
N CYS A 82 -0.28 0.04 6.30
CA CYS A 82 -1.36 0.49 7.18
C CYS A 82 -1.88 -0.63 8.11
N ALA A 83 -1.96 -1.87 7.64
CA ALA A 83 -2.39 -3.00 8.46
C ALA A 83 -1.41 -3.27 9.61
N TRP A 84 -0.10 -3.29 9.33
CA TRP A 84 0.93 -3.47 10.36
C TRP A 84 1.05 -2.27 11.31
N LEU A 85 0.88 -1.06 10.78
CA LEU A 85 0.89 0.17 11.57
C LEU A 85 -0.23 0.19 12.60
N LYS A 86 -1.44 -0.23 12.20
CA LYS A 86 -2.57 -0.41 13.11
C LYS A 86 -2.24 -1.39 14.24
N VAL A 87 -1.68 -2.56 13.91
CA VAL A 87 -1.28 -3.55 14.92
C VAL A 87 -0.21 -3.01 15.86
N SER A 88 0.80 -2.30 15.35
CA SER A 88 1.86 -1.69 16.15
C SER A 88 1.27 -0.75 17.21
N ILE A 89 0.42 0.20 16.78
CA ILE A 89 -0.20 1.20 17.64
C ILE A 89 -1.17 0.58 18.65
N GLU A 90 -2.05 -0.33 18.21
CA GLU A 90 -3.02 -0.98 19.09
C GLU A 90 -2.35 -1.87 20.15
N ALA A 91 -1.30 -2.60 19.77
CA ALA A 91 -0.54 -3.43 20.68
C ALA A 91 0.23 -2.59 21.71
N ALA A 92 0.83 -1.47 21.28
CA ALA A 92 1.51 -0.53 22.18
C ALA A 92 0.53 0.05 23.21
N ASN A 93 -0.63 0.52 22.76
CA ASN A 93 -1.68 1.06 23.63
C ASN A 93 -2.24 0.03 24.61
N ALA A 94 -2.30 -1.24 24.22
CA ALA A 94 -2.74 -2.34 25.08
C ALA A 94 -1.64 -2.88 26.02
N GLY A 95 -0.42 -2.32 26.00
CA GLY A 95 0.71 -2.80 26.80
C GLY A 95 1.31 -4.12 26.32
N LYS A 96 1.01 -4.55 25.08
CA LYS A 96 1.50 -5.78 24.45
C LYS A 96 2.81 -5.52 23.71
N GLY A 97 3.86 -5.20 24.45
CA GLY A 97 5.13 -4.72 23.91
C GLY A 97 5.79 -5.64 22.87
N ASP A 98 5.70 -6.95 23.03
CA ASP A 98 6.31 -7.89 22.08
C ASP A 98 5.58 -7.90 20.73
N ILE A 99 4.25 -7.78 20.72
CA ILE A 99 3.45 -7.69 19.49
C ILE A 99 3.73 -6.37 18.78
N ALA A 100 3.82 -5.26 19.52
CA ALA A 100 4.16 -3.96 18.94
C ALA A 100 5.55 -3.98 18.28
N LYS A 101 6.54 -4.61 18.93
CA LYS A 101 7.89 -4.77 18.37
C LYS A 101 7.89 -5.63 17.12
N SER A 102 7.18 -6.75 17.12
CA SER A 102 7.05 -7.60 15.93
C SER A 102 6.40 -6.85 14.77
N ALA A 103 5.32 -6.10 15.01
CA ALA A 103 4.68 -5.29 13.98
C ALA A 103 5.62 -4.18 13.45
N THR A 104 6.40 -3.54 14.33
CA THR A 104 7.40 -2.55 13.91
C THR A 104 8.49 -3.17 13.04
N ALA A 105 8.93 -4.40 13.35
CA ALA A 105 9.92 -5.10 12.53
C ALA A 105 9.40 -5.44 11.13
N GLU A 106 8.09 -5.66 10.96
CA GLU A 106 7.49 -5.78 9.64
C GLU A 106 7.51 -4.43 8.92
N LEU A 107 7.09 -3.33 9.57
CA LEU A 107 7.13 -1.99 8.97
C LEU A 107 8.52 -1.57 8.46
N ASP A 108 9.58 -1.98 9.15
CA ASP A 108 10.97 -1.73 8.72
C ASP A 108 11.30 -2.37 7.34
N ASN A 109 10.52 -3.36 6.89
CA ASN A 109 10.67 -4.01 5.58
C ASN A 109 9.92 -3.30 4.46
N TYR A 110 9.13 -2.25 4.72
CA TYR A 110 8.33 -1.57 3.68
C TYR A 110 9.17 -1.14 2.46
N GLU A 111 10.35 -0.58 2.71
CA GLU A 111 11.25 -0.09 1.64
C GLU A 111 11.92 -1.21 0.83
N SER A 112 11.85 -2.44 1.33
CA SER A 112 12.37 -3.62 0.66
C SER A 112 11.34 -4.32 -0.23
N LEU A 113 10.08 -3.87 -0.17
CA LEU A 113 9.01 -4.39 -1.00
C LEU A 113 9.33 -4.16 -2.48
N PRO A 114 9.13 -5.16 -3.37
CA PRO A 114 9.44 -5.03 -4.79
C PRO A 114 8.71 -3.88 -5.50
N SER A 115 7.54 -3.48 -4.99
CA SER A 115 6.71 -2.43 -5.54
C SER A 115 7.09 -1.02 -5.08
N ILE A 116 7.98 -0.91 -4.09
CA ILE A 116 8.38 0.37 -3.52
C ILE A 116 9.77 0.74 -4.04
N SER A 117 9.84 1.79 -4.86
CA SER A 117 11.13 2.35 -5.27
C SER A 117 11.78 3.11 -4.11
N SER A 118 13.11 3.19 -4.12
CA SER A 118 13.85 3.96 -3.10
C SER A 118 13.51 5.46 -3.13
N GLU A 119 13.18 5.99 -4.31
CA GLU A 119 12.69 7.36 -4.49
C GLU A 119 11.31 7.53 -3.83
N HIS A 120 10.37 6.64 -4.14
CA HIS A 120 9.04 6.64 -3.52
C HIS A 120 9.14 6.54 -2.00
N ALA A 121 9.94 5.61 -1.46
CA ALA A 121 10.14 5.47 -0.02
C ALA A 121 10.71 6.75 0.62
N SER A 122 11.68 7.39 -0.05
CA SER A 122 12.26 8.67 0.39
C SER A 122 11.23 9.80 0.41
N GLU A 123 10.47 9.96 -0.66
CA GLU A 123 9.41 10.97 -0.78
C GLU A 123 8.31 10.73 0.28
N PHE A 124 7.94 9.48 0.48
CA PHE A 124 6.97 9.06 1.47
C PHE A 124 7.39 9.46 2.90
N ARG A 125 8.61 9.10 3.32
CA ARG A 125 9.15 9.51 4.63
C ARG A 125 9.21 11.03 4.78
N ALA A 126 9.60 11.74 3.73
CA ALA A 126 9.64 13.20 3.74
C ALA A 126 8.24 13.82 3.89
N ALA A 127 7.24 13.24 3.23
CA ALA A 127 5.84 13.66 3.33
C ALA A 127 5.29 13.44 4.74
N ILE A 128 5.51 12.28 5.36
CA ILE A 128 5.12 11.99 6.75
C ILE A 128 5.80 12.96 7.72
N ALA A 129 7.11 13.17 7.59
CA ALA A 129 7.87 14.06 8.47
C ALA A 129 7.37 15.52 8.36
N LYS A 130 7.05 15.97 7.14
CA LYS A 130 6.45 17.28 6.90
C LYS A 130 5.06 17.38 7.53
N TYR A 131 4.20 16.38 7.31
CA TYR A 131 2.85 16.33 7.90
C TYR A 131 2.88 16.33 9.43
N ALA A 132 3.78 15.56 10.05
CA ALA A 132 4.00 15.55 11.50
C ALA A 132 4.38 16.94 12.02
N ALA A 133 5.30 17.63 11.35
CA ALA A 133 5.73 18.97 11.73
C ALA A 133 4.60 20.00 11.61
N GLU A 134 3.84 19.96 10.51
CA GLU A 134 2.71 20.87 10.25
C GLU A 134 1.52 20.61 11.19
N SER A 135 1.29 19.36 11.58
CA SER A 135 0.18 18.94 12.44
C SER A 135 0.54 18.85 13.93
N HIS A 136 1.79 19.19 14.30
CA HIS A 136 2.33 19.11 15.67
C HIS A 136 2.27 17.70 16.30
N ILE A 137 2.37 16.65 15.49
CA ILE A 137 2.38 15.25 15.94
C ILE A 137 3.83 14.84 16.19
N GLN A 138 4.14 14.37 17.41
CA GLN A 138 5.50 13.94 17.78
C GLN A 138 5.80 12.48 17.41
N ASP A 139 4.75 11.65 17.34
CA ASP A 139 4.86 10.25 16.99
C ASP A 139 4.69 10.07 15.48
N LEU A 140 5.76 9.66 14.79
CA LEU A 140 5.74 9.47 13.34
C LEU A 140 4.82 8.32 12.89
N GLN A 141 4.63 7.29 13.72
CA GLN A 141 3.67 6.22 13.40
C GLN A 141 2.23 6.74 13.45
N GLU A 142 1.92 7.58 14.44
CA GLU A 142 0.61 8.25 14.49
C GLU A 142 0.42 9.24 13.33
N ALA A 143 1.47 9.97 12.96
CA ALA A 143 1.43 10.88 11.81
C ALA A 143 1.19 10.12 10.49
N GLN A 144 1.91 9.01 10.26
CA GLN A 144 1.73 8.15 9.09
C GLN A 144 0.30 7.58 9.03
N ARG A 145 -0.23 7.11 10.17
CA ARG A 145 -1.61 6.60 10.25
C ARG A 145 -2.63 7.65 9.82
N GLN A 146 -2.48 8.89 10.28
CA GLN A 146 -3.39 9.97 9.92
C GLN A 146 -3.22 10.44 8.47
N PHE A 147 -2.00 10.38 7.94
CA PHE A 147 -1.68 10.84 6.59
C PHE A 147 -2.17 9.87 5.50
N GLU A 148 -1.88 8.57 5.63
CA GLU A 148 -2.21 7.57 4.60
C GLU A 148 -3.43 6.71 4.94
N CYS A 149 -3.50 6.21 6.17
CA CYS A 149 -4.40 5.10 6.48
C CYS A 149 -5.85 5.54 6.71
N GLY A 150 -6.12 6.85 6.81
CA GLY A 150 -7.46 7.39 7.05
C GLY A 150 -8.45 7.22 5.90
N GLY A 151 -7.99 6.86 4.71
CA GLY A 151 -8.83 6.64 3.51
C GLY A 151 -8.96 5.19 3.05
N LEU A 152 -8.33 4.24 3.75
CA LEU A 152 -8.26 2.82 3.36
C LEU A 152 -9.20 1.91 4.19
N GLU A 153 -9.96 2.47 5.14
CA GLU A 153 -10.99 1.78 5.96
C GLU A 153 -12.40 1.78 5.33
#